data_AF-A0A924SRI6-F1
#
_entry.id   AF-A0A924SRI6-F1
#
_cell.length_a   1.000
_cell.length_b   1.000
_cell.length_c   1.000
_cell.angle_alpha   90.00
_cell.angle_beta   90.00
_cell.angle_gamma   90.00
#
_symmetry.space_group_name_H-M   'P 1'
#
loop_
_entity.id
_entity.type
_entity.pdbx_description
1 polymer ?
#
loop_
_entity_poly.entity_id
_entity_poly.type
_entity_poly.pdbx_seq_one_letter_code
_entity_poly.pdbx_strand_id
1 'polypeptide(L)'
;MVDKKNNGLLVFILVMCVACYVIIGYGIPRTNFAALLVLVTVLFILYMLMTAKDFARLYFKQLLVLALFFRLIFLFTLPALSDDYFRFAWDGALTSSGVNPYLYTPATVNAWHGTT
;
A
#
# COMPACT_ATOMS: atom_id res chain seq x y z
N MET A 1 8.71 -11.08 -31.59
CA MET A 1 8.13 -9.79 -32.02
C MET A 1 6.76 -9.68 -31.40
N VAL A 2 6.54 -8.72 -30.52
CA VAL A 2 5.23 -8.44 -29.92
C VAL A 2 4.44 -7.63 -30.95
N ASP A 3 3.27 -8.11 -31.36
CA ASP A 3 2.46 -7.45 -32.38
C ASP A 3 2.13 -6.00 -31.97
N LYS A 4 2.38 -5.07 -32.89
CA LYS A 4 2.27 -3.60 -32.68
C LYS A 4 0.89 -3.17 -32.15
N LYS A 5 -0.17 -3.97 -32.39
CA LYS A 5 -1.55 -3.75 -31.95
C LYS A 5 -1.75 -3.97 -30.44
N ASN A 6 -0.98 -4.88 -29.82
CA ASN A 6 -1.16 -5.25 -28.41
C ASN A 6 -0.44 -4.28 -27.44
N ASN A 7 0.51 -3.49 -27.94
CA ASN A 7 1.27 -2.54 -27.14
C ASN A 7 0.42 -1.38 -26.61
N GLY A 8 -0.56 -0.90 -27.37
CA GLY A 8 -1.46 0.18 -26.93
C GLY A 8 -2.34 -0.24 -25.75
N LEU A 9 -2.87 -1.47 -25.80
CA LEU A 9 -3.68 -2.04 -24.72
C LEU A 9 -2.86 -2.24 -23.44
N LEU A 10 -1.61 -2.70 -23.53
CA LEU A 10 -0.71 -2.80 -22.38
C LEU A 10 -0.48 -1.46 -21.71
N VAL A 11 -0.13 -0.44 -22.50
CA VAL A 11 0.12 0.90 -21.97
C VAL A 11 -1.14 1.43 -21.28
N PHE A 12 -2.32 1.21 -21.88
CA PHE A 12 -3.59 1.58 -21.27
C PHE A 12 -3.82 0.87 -19.91
N ILE A 13 -3.61 -0.45 -19.84
CA ILE A 13 -3.73 -1.21 -18.59
C ILE A 13 -2.74 -0.70 -17.54
N LEU A 14 -1.49 -0.42 -17.92
CA LEU A 14 -0.47 0.10 -17.01
C LEU A 14 -0.85 1.48 -16.46
N VAL A 15 -1.34 2.38 -17.32
CA VAL A 15 -1.84 3.71 -16.89
C VAL A 15 -3.00 3.56 -15.90
N MET A 16 -3.93 2.64 -16.17
CA MET A 16 -5.03 2.34 -15.25
C MET A 16 -4.53 1.81 -13.91
N CYS A 17 -3.54 0.91 -13.89
CA CYS A 17 -2.92 0.43 -12.66
C CYS A 17 -2.28 1.58 -11.85
N VAL A 18 -1.54 2.48 -12.52
CA VAL A 18 -0.96 3.65 -11.87
C VAL A 18 -2.04 4.54 -11.26
N ALA A 19 -3.11 4.83 -12.01
CA ALA A 19 -4.23 5.63 -11.53
C ALA A 19 -4.88 5.00 -10.29
N CYS A 20 -5.18 3.69 -10.33
CA CYS A 20 -5.73 2.98 -9.18
C CYS A 20 -4.80 3.04 -7.96
N TYR A 21 -3.49 2.82 -8.13
CA TYR A 21 -2.54 2.90 -7.03
C TYR A 21 -2.41 4.31 -6.44
N VAL A 22 -2.41 5.34 -7.27
CA VAL A 22 -2.42 6.74 -6.80
C VAL A 22 -3.70 7.05 -6.03
N ILE A 23 -4.86 6.58 -6.52
CA ILE A 23 -6.14 6.76 -5.82
C ILE A 23 -6.12 6.04 -4.46
N ILE A 24 -5.61 4.81 -4.39
CA ILE A 24 -5.46 4.08 -3.12
C ILE A 24 -4.52 4.82 -2.16
N GLY A 25 -3.38 5.31 -2.65
CA GLY A 25 -2.34 5.92 -1.82
C GLY A 25 -2.66 7.34 -1.32
N TYR A 26 -3.37 8.13 -2.13
CA TYR A 26 -3.52 9.58 -1.89
C TYR A 26 -4.97 10.09 -1.96
N GLY A 27 -5.88 9.35 -2.61
CA GLY A 27 -7.23 9.84 -2.91
C GLY A 27 -8.32 9.37 -1.97
N ILE A 28 -8.10 8.28 -1.23
CA ILE A 28 -9.15 7.63 -0.43
C ILE A 28 -8.73 7.48 1.03
N PRO A 29 -9.58 7.91 1.99
CA PRO A 29 -9.36 7.61 3.39
C PRO A 29 -9.33 6.10 3.63
N ARG A 30 -8.34 5.62 4.38
CA ARG A 30 -8.19 4.18 4.69
C ARG A 30 -9.41 3.55 5.38
N THR A 31 -10.23 4.35 6.04
CA THR A 31 -11.47 3.91 6.70
C THR A 31 -12.56 3.49 5.71
N ASN A 32 -12.44 3.89 4.43
CA ASN A 32 -13.39 3.54 3.39
C ASN A 32 -13.09 2.15 2.81
N PHE A 33 -13.41 1.12 3.58
CA PHE A 33 -13.17 -0.28 3.23
C PHE A 33 -13.79 -0.68 1.88
N ALA A 34 -15.02 -0.24 1.60
CA ALA A 34 -15.71 -0.60 0.37
C ALA A 34 -14.98 -0.08 -0.87
N ALA A 35 -14.52 1.18 -0.85
CA ALA A 35 -13.79 1.75 -1.97
C ALA A 35 -12.42 1.10 -2.17
N LEU A 36 -11.71 0.77 -1.09
CA LEU A 36 -10.48 -0.01 -1.13
C LEU A 36 -10.69 -1.39 -1.76
N LEU A 37 -11.73 -2.12 -1.34
CA LEU A 37 -12.05 -3.44 -1.88
C LEU A 37 -12.35 -3.39 -3.38
N VAL A 38 -13.11 -2.38 -3.83
CA VAL A 38 -13.39 -2.17 -5.26
C VAL A 38 -12.10 -1.93 -6.03
N LEU A 39 -11.24 -1.02 -5.59
CA LEU A 39 -9.99 -0.70 -6.30
C LEU A 39 -9.02 -1.88 -6.34
N VAL A 40 -8.90 -2.64 -5.25
CA VAL A 40 -8.08 -3.86 -5.21
C VAL A 40 -8.65 -4.92 -6.15
N THR A 41 -9.98 -5.07 -6.22
CA THR A 41 -10.63 -5.99 -7.16
C THR A 41 -10.38 -5.59 -8.61
N VAL A 42 -10.48 -4.29 -8.93
CA VAL A 42 -10.15 -3.77 -10.26
C VAL A 42 -8.69 -4.05 -10.62
N LEU A 43 -7.75 -3.78 -9.71
CA LEU A 43 -6.33 -4.09 -9.91
C LEU A 43 -6.08 -5.58 -10.14
N PHE A 44 -6.79 -6.45 -9.42
CA PHE A 44 -6.71 -7.90 -9.61
C PHE A 44 -7.21 -8.33 -10.99
N ILE A 45 -8.32 -7.76 -11.47
CA ILE A 45 -8.83 -8.02 -12.82
C ILE A 45 -7.81 -7.53 -13.88
N LEU A 46 -7.25 -6.32 -13.72
CA LEU A 46 -6.22 -5.80 -14.63
C LEU A 46 -4.98 -6.69 -14.67
N TYR A 47 -4.55 -7.23 -13.52
CA TYR A 47 -3.47 -8.20 -13.43
C TYR A 47 -3.78 -9.51 -14.17
N MET A 48 -5.00 -10.07 -14.03
CA MET A 48 -5.43 -11.25 -14.77
C MET A 48 -5.44 -11.00 -16.29
N LEU A 49 -5.93 -9.83 -16.72
CA LEU A 49 -5.92 -9.45 -18.13
C LEU A 49 -4.49 -9.33 -18.68
N MET A 50 -3.55 -8.80 -17.88
CA MET A 50 -2.14 -8.65 -18.25
C MET A 50 -1.37 -9.98 -18.27
N THR A 51 -1.87 -11.03 -17.63
CA THR A 51 -1.26 -12.37 -17.62
C THR A 51 -1.96 -13.35 -18.56
N ALA A 52 -3.08 -12.96 -19.16
CA ALA A 52 -3.72 -13.72 -20.22
C ALA A 52 -2.76 -13.94 -21.41
N LYS A 53 -2.95 -15.07 -22.11
CA LYS A 53 -2.00 -15.78 -23.00
C LYS A 53 -1.15 -14.95 -23.98
N ASP A 54 -1.56 -13.73 -24.32
CA ASP A 54 -0.85 -12.84 -25.26
C ASP A 54 0.19 -11.92 -24.60
N PHE A 55 0.07 -11.66 -23.29
CA PHE A 55 0.92 -10.74 -22.54
C PHE A 55 1.93 -11.43 -21.61
N ALA A 56 1.80 -12.75 -21.43
CA ALA A 56 2.70 -13.60 -20.64
C ALA A 56 4.16 -13.66 -21.15
N ARG A 57 4.50 -12.92 -22.21
CA ARG A 57 5.86 -12.80 -22.75
C ARG A 57 6.74 -11.77 -22.02
N LEU A 58 6.26 -11.21 -20.92
CA LEU A 58 7.06 -10.36 -20.05
C LEU A 58 8.16 -11.21 -19.37
N TYR A 59 9.41 -10.85 -19.58
CA TYR A 59 10.54 -11.50 -18.92
C TYR A 59 10.53 -11.15 -17.43
N PHE A 60 11.01 -12.05 -16.57
CA PHE A 60 11.12 -11.83 -15.11
C PHE A 60 11.69 -10.44 -14.75
N LYS A 61 12.73 -9.99 -15.47
CA LYS A 61 13.33 -8.66 -15.28
C LYS A 61 12.31 -7.52 -15.45
N GLN A 62 11.42 -7.60 -16.43
CA GLN A 62 10.40 -6.59 -16.68
C GLN A 62 9.34 -6.57 -15.59
N LEU A 63 8.90 -7.75 -15.10
CA LEU A 63 7.99 -7.83 -13.96
C LEU A 63 8.65 -7.24 -12.69
N LEU A 64 9.93 -7.52 -12.47
CA LEU A 64 10.66 -7.01 -11.31
C LEU A 64 10.78 -5.48 -11.34
N VAL A 65 11.11 -4.90 -12.50
CA VAL A 65 11.14 -3.44 -12.68
C VAL A 65 9.75 -2.84 -12.45
N LEU A 66 8.70 -3.46 -12.98
CA LEU A 66 7.33 -2.98 -12.81
C LEU A 66 6.86 -3.05 -11.34
N ALA A 67 7.19 -4.14 -10.64
CA ALA A 67 6.87 -4.31 -9.23
C ALA A 67 7.58 -3.26 -8.36
N LEU A 68 8.86 -2.98 -8.63
CA LEU A 68 9.61 -1.90 -7.98
C LEU A 68 8.98 -0.53 -8.28
N PHE A 69 8.64 -0.26 -9.54
CA PHE A 69 7.99 0.99 -9.93
C PHE A 69 6.67 1.23 -9.18
N PHE A 70 5.79 0.23 -9.12
CA PHE A 70 4.54 0.36 -8.36
C PHE A 70 4.78 0.52 -6.84
N ARG A 71 5.84 -0.10 -6.29
CA ARG A 71 6.26 0.13 -4.89
C ARG A 71 6.65 1.58 -4.62
N LEU A 72 7.31 2.25 -5.58
CA LEU A 72 7.75 3.64 -5.41
C LEU A 72 6.57 4.62 -5.30
N ILE A 73 5.40 4.31 -5.86
CA ILE A 73 4.19 5.13 -5.74
C ILE A 73 3.80 5.32 -4.26
N PHE A 74 4.06 4.31 -3.44
CA PHE A 74 3.68 4.28 -2.02
C PHE A 74 4.74 4.87 -1.07
N LEU A 75 5.87 5.36 -1.57
CA LEU A 75 7.01 5.77 -0.73
C LEU A 75 6.67 6.93 0.22
N PHE A 76 5.72 7.78 -0.15
CA PHE A 76 5.24 8.91 0.66
C PHE A 76 3.82 8.70 1.20
N THR A 77 3.29 7.48 1.11
CA THR A 77 1.95 7.16 1.62
C THR A 77 2.06 6.58 3.03
N LEU A 78 1.11 6.94 3.89
CA LEU A 78 0.95 6.24 5.17
C LEU A 78 0.48 4.80 4.92
N PRO A 79 0.97 3.81 5.69
CA PRO A 79 0.55 2.44 5.55
C PRO A 79 -0.96 2.33 5.77
N ALA A 80 -1.69 1.93 4.73
CA ALA A 80 -3.16 1.92 4.74
C ALA A 80 -3.77 0.73 5.52
N LEU A 81 -2.96 -0.28 5.87
CA LEU A 81 -3.45 -1.56 6.39
C LEU A 81 -3.36 -1.72 7.92
N SER A 82 -2.62 -0.87 8.62
CA SER A 82 -2.44 -1.01 10.06
C SER A 82 -2.40 0.34 10.77
N ASP A 83 -3.31 0.50 11.73
CA ASP A 83 -3.34 1.63 12.67
C ASP A 83 -2.42 1.39 13.88
N ASP A 84 -1.86 0.18 14.00
CA ASP A 84 -1.01 -0.22 15.13
C ASP A 84 0.39 0.39 15.08
N TYR A 85 0.73 1.18 14.05
CA TYR A 85 2.02 1.85 14.00
C TYR A 85 2.24 2.80 15.19
N PHE A 86 1.18 3.51 15.62
CA PHE A 86 1.24 4.38 16.79
C PHE A 86 1.47 3.58 18.06
N ARG A 87 0.85 2.39 18.14
CA ARG A 87 1.04 1.46 19.25
C ARG A 87 2.48 0.94 19.28
N PHE A 88 3.06 0.58 18.13
CA PHE A 88 4.46 0.13 18.10
C PHE A 88 5.44 1.24 18.47
N ALA A 89 5.18 2.49 18.05
CA ALA A 89 5.99 3.63 18.47
C ALA A 89 5.90 3.86 19.98
N TRP A 90 4.71 3.74 20.55
CA TRP A 90 4.46 3.82 21.99
C TRP A 90 5.16 2.71 22.77
N ASP A 91 4.97 1.46 22.33
CA ASP A 91 5.57 0.29 22.95
C ASP A 91 7.12 0.37 22.90
N GLY A 92 7.68 0.91 21.82
CA GLY A 92 9.11 1.20 21.71
C GLY A 92 9.60 2.25 22.71
N ALA A 93 8.85 3.33 22.92
CA ALA A 93 9.21 4.38 23.89
C ALA A 93 9.15 3.90 25.35
N LEU A 94 8.17 3.06 25.69
CA LEU A 94 8.09 2.45 27.03
C LEU A 94 9.18 1.40 27.23
N THR A 95 9.43 0.56 26.23
CA THR A 95 10.49 -0.45 26.32
C THR A 95 11.88 0.18 26.44
N SER A 96 12.15 1.29 25.74
CA SER A 96 13.43 2.01 25.85
C SER A 96 13.64 2.68 27.21
N SER A 97 12.55 2.97 27.95
CA SER A 97 12.59 3.44 29.34
C SER A 97 12.55 2.31 30.37
N GLY A 98 12.62 1.04 29.95
CA GLY A 98 12.58 -0.14 30.83
C GLY A 98 11.19 -0.44 31.40
N VAL A 99 10.14 0.19 30.84
CA VAL A 99 8.76 0.07 31.29
C VAL A 99 8.03 -0.94 30.42
N ASN A 100 7.27 -1.85 31.04
CA ASN A 100 6.44 -2.80 30.31
C ASN A 100 5.28 -2.05 29.59
N PRO A 101 5.20 -2.10 28.24
CA PRO A 101 4.19 -1.36 27.48
C PRO A 101 2.74 -1.73 27.78
N TYR A 102 2.50 -2.96 28.25
CA TYR A 102 1.17 -3.45 28.54
C TYR A 102 0.59 -2.91 29.86
N LEU A 103 1.43 -2.28 30.69
CA LEU A 103 0.99 -1.69 31.95
C LEU A 103 0.44 -0.27 31.79
N TYR A 104 0.79 0.41 30.69
CA TYR A 104 0.49 1.83 30.52
C TYR A 104 -0.04 2.14 29.13
N THR A 105 -1.17 2.82 29.10
CA THR A 105 -1.73 3.40 27.88
C THR A 105 -1.24 4.84 27.71
N PRO A 106 -1.29 5.40 26.49
CA PRO A 106 -0.98 6.81 26.28
C PRO A 106 -1.81 7.75 27.18
N ALA A 107 -3.08 7.42 27.43
CA ALA A 107 -3.95 8.18 28.32
C ALA A 107 -3.47 8.19 29.78
N THR A 108 -2.95 7.06 30.27
CA THR A 108 -2.43 6.97 31.63
C THR A 108 -1.17 7.80 31.84
N VAL A 109 -0.26 7.88 30.87
CA VAL A 109 0.98 8.66 31.00
C VAL A 109 0.74 10.17 30.87
N ASN A 110 -0.21 10.60 30.03
CA ASN A 110 -0.60 12.02 29.99
C ASN A 110 -1.17 12.51 31.33
N ALA A 111 -1.85 11.65 32.09
CA ALA A 111 -2.30 11.96 33.43
C ALA A 111 -1.14 12.08 34.45
N TRP A 112 -0.01 11.37 34.23
CA TRP A 112 1.19 11.49 35.07
C TRP A 112 1.95 12.81 34.89
N HIS A 113 1.93 13.37 33.67
CA HIS A 113 2.59 14.65 33.38
C HIS A 113 1.71 15.89 33.67
N GLY A 114 0.42 15.69 33.95
CA GLY A 114 -0.54 16.76 34.26
C GLY A 114 -0.78 17.00 35.75
N THR A 115 -0.06 16.32 36.64
CA THR A 115 -0.19 16.46 38.11
C THR A 115 1.00 17.17 38.77
N THR A 116 1.63 18.13 38.08
CA THR A 116 2.52 19.13 38.69
C THR A 116 1.89 20.51 38.68
#